data_AF-A0A2W2ETA9-F1
#
_entry.id   AF-A0A2W2ETA9-F1
#
_cell.length_a   1.000
_cell.length_b   1.000
_cell.length_c   1.000
_cell.angle_alpha   90.00
_cell.angle_beta   90.00
_cell.angle_gamma   90.00
#
_symmetry.space_group_name_H-M   'P 1'
#
loop_
_entity.id
_entity.type
_entity.pdbx_description
1 polymer ?
#
loop_
_entity_poly.entity_id
_entity_poly.type
_entity_poly.pdbx_seq_one_letter_code
_entity_poly.pdbx_strand_id
1 'polypeptide(L)'
;GWEGFLPLLVVIVLLVPFQAAAEEYVFRGWVLQTVGTHVRNPVWAIVIGSVLFASLHGYSSAGLVDVFAFGALMAWLSVRTGGLEAAIALHVMNNLVAFGVSAASGTLDDALDQGRTPVPWEALTGTVVQLGVYAFGVMYLAKKRSIRTISG
;
A
#
# COMPACT_ATOMS: atom_id res chain seq x y z
N GLY A 1 -12.93 -18.35 -17.80
CA GLY A 1 -14.07 -17.71 -18.51
C GLY A 1 -14.85 -16.82 -17.57
N TRP A 2 -15.83 -16.06 -18.07
CA TRP A 2 -16.60 -15.08 -17.27
C TRP A 2 -17.26 -15.67 -16.02
N GLU A 3 -17.71 -16.92 -16.08
CA GLU A 3 -18.35 -17.62 -14.95
C GLU A 3 -17.42 -17.82 -13.75
N GLY A 4 -16.12 -17.97 -13.97
CA GLY A 4 -15.12 -18.04 -12.89
C GLY A 4 -14.63 -16.67 -12.45
N PHE A 5 -14.52 -15.72 -13.38
CA PHE A 5 -13.99 -14.38 -13.09
C PHE A 5 -14.97 -13.51 -12.30
N LEU A 6 -16.25 -13.48 -12.67
CA LEU A 6 -17.24 -12.57 -12.06
C LEU A 6 -17.43 -12.80 -10.55
N PRO A 7 -17.57 -14.04 -10.05
CA PRO A 7 -17.66 -14.27 -8.60
C PRO A 7 -16.42 -13.80 -7.86
N LEU A 8 -15.23 -14.06 -8.40
CA LEU A 8 -13.96 -13.61 -7.81
C LEU A 8 -13.88 -12.08 -7.78
N LEU A 9 -14.26 -11.43 -8.88
CA LEU A 9 -14.28 -9.97 -8.97
C LEU A 9 -15.21 -9.35 -7.92
N VAL A 10 -16.39 -9.95 -7.70
CA VAL A 10 -17.32 -9.50 -6.65
C VAL A 10 -16.67 -9.59 -5.27
N VAL A 11 -16.03 -10.72 -4.96
CA VAL A 11 -15.33 -10.90 -3.68
C VAL A 11 -14.19 -9.89 -3.52
N ILE A 12 -13.37 -9.71 -4.57
CA ILE A 12 -12.25 -8.76 -4.60
C ILE A 12 -12.77 -7.34 -4.32
N VAL A 13 -13.76 -6.87 -5.06
CA VAL A 13 -14.30 -5.51 -4.92
C VAL A 13 -14.96 -5.28 -3.56
N LEU A 14 -15.60 -6.31 -2.99
CA LEU A 14 -16.27 -6.18 -1.70
C LEU A 14 -15.30 -6.28 -0.52
N LEU A 15 -14.29 -7.15 -0.55
CA LEU A 15 -13.46 -7.45 0.62
C LEU A 15 -12.13 -6.72 0.65
N VAL A 16 -11.48 -6.50 -0.50
CA VAL A 16 -10.17 -5.84 -0.57
C VAL A 16 -10.20 -4.43 0.04
N PRO A 17 -11.26 -3.62 -0.14
CA PRO A 17 -11.33 -2.32 0.53
C PRO A 17 -11.25 -2.40 2.06
N PHE A 18 -11.93 -3.38 2.66
CA PHE A 18 -11.90 -3.59 4.11
C PHE A 18 -10.57 -4.18 4.58
N GLN A 19 -9.99 -5.11 3.81
CA GLN A 19 -8.65 -5.66 4.10
C GLN A 19 -7.59 -4.55 4.11
N ALA A 20 -7.51 -3.77 3.04
CA ALA A 20 -6.57 -2.67 2.93
C ALA A 20 -6.80 -1.62 4.03
N ALA A 21 -8.05 -1.23 4.29
CA ALA A 21 -8.35 -0.29 5.36
C ALA A 21 -7.92 -0.82 6.74
N ALA A 22 -8.21 -2.09 7.05
CA ALA A 22 -7.82 -2.71 8.32
C ALA A 22 -6.29 -2.68 8.51
N GLU A 23 -5.53 -3.01 7.47
CA GLU A 23 -4.06 -2.92 7.51
C GLU A 23 -3.60 -1.48 7.73
N GLU A 24 -4.17 -0.49 7.03
CA GLU A 24 -3.81 0.91 7.25
C GLU A 24 -4.15 1.40 8.66
N TYR A 25 -5.29 0.99 9.24
CA TYR A 25 -5.61 1.31 10.63
C TYR A 25 -4.59 0.72 11.61
N VAL A 26 -4.15 -0.52 11.39
CA VAL A 26 -3.13 -1.15 12.25
C VAL A 26 -1.77 -0.47 12.06
N PHE A 27 -1.28 -0.33 10.84
CA PHE A 27 0.08 0.12 10.59
C PHE A 27 0.25 1.64 10.69
N ARG A 28 -0.71 2.42 10.16
CA ARG A 28 -0.60 3.89 10.07
C ARG A 28 -1.41 4.56 11.17
N GLY A 29 -2.55 3.99 11.54
CA GLY A 29 -3.36 4.44 12.66
C GLY A 29 -2.71 4.12 14.01
N TRP A 30 -2.24 2.89 14.22
CA TRP A 30 -1.75 2.45 15.53
C TRP A 30 -0.23 2.39 15.64
N VAL A 31 0.46 1.60 14.81
CA VAL A 31 1.92 1.40 14.92
C VAL A 31 2.69 2.69 14.67
N LEU A 32 2.44 3.36 13.54
CA LEU A 32 3.13 4.61 13.16
C LEU A 32 2.97 5.70 14.24
N GLN A 33 1.76 5.87 14.78
CA GLN A 33 1.50 6.86 15.83
C GLN A 33 2.17 6.48 17.15
N THR A 34 2.07 5.20 17.54
CA THR A 34 2.67 4.68 18.79
C THR A 34 4.19 4.79 18.78
N VAL A 35 4.86 4.47 17.66
CA VAL A 35 6.30 4.69 17.54
C VAL A 35 6.59 6.19 17.49
N GLY A 36 5.76 6.95 16.76
CA GLY A 36 5.86 8.41 16.62
C GLY A 36 5.87 9.17 17.94
N THR A 37 5.20 8.69 18.99
CA THR A 37 5.23 9.33 20.32
C THR A 37 6.56 9.14 21.05
N HIS A 38 7.35 8.14 20.68
CA HIS A 38 8.62 7.79 21.35
C HIS A 38 9.86 8.27 20.57
N VAL A 39 9.69 8.77 19.34
CA VAL A 39 10.79 9.25 18.50
C VAL A 39 10.64 10.73 18.17
N ARG A 40 11.74 11.49 18.15
CA ARG A 40 11.71 12.93 17.78
C ARG A 40 11.56 13.17 16.29
N ASN A 41 12.01 12.22 15.45
CA ASN A 41 11.99 12.34 14.00
C ASN A 41 10.97 11.34 13.42
N PRO A 42 9.92 11.80 12.70
CA PRO A 42 8.89 10.92 12.13
C PRO A 42 9.45 9.91 11.12
N VAL A 43 10.63 10.16 10.55
CA VAL A 43 11.31 9.21 9.65
C VAL A 43 11.53 7.86 10.33
N TRP A 44 11.87 7.82 11.62
CA TRP A 44 12.07 6.56 12.34
C TRP A 44 10.77 5.77 12.50
N ALA A 45 9.66 6.45 12.77
CA ALA A 45 8.36 5.80 12.84
C ALA A 45 7.92 5.23 11.49
N ILE A 46 8.19 5.97 10.39
CA ILE A 46 7.96 5.51 9.02
C ILE A 46 8.79 4.25 8.72
N VAL A 47 10.10 4.29 8.96
CA VAL A 47 11.00 3.17 8.66
C VAL A 47 10.63 1.94 9.48
N ILE A 48 10.47 2.07 10.80
CA ILE A 48 10.13 0.95 11.69
C ILE A 48 8.79 0.33 11.30
N GLY A 49 7.76 1.15 11.08
CA GLY A 49 6.43 0.67 10.67
C GLY A 49 6.47 -0.05 9.31
N SER A 50 7.28 0.45 8.36
CA SER A 50 7.40 -0.14 7.03
C SER A 50 8.22 -1.43 7.02
N VAL A 51 9.26 -1.53 7.85
CA VAL A 51 10.00 -2.79 8.07
C VAL A 51 9.06 -3.83 8.68
N LEU A 52 8.28 -3.46 9.70
CA LEU A 52 7.33 -4.38 10.31
C LEU A 52 6.28 -4.84 9.29
N PHE A 53 5.74 -3.93 8.49
CA PHE A 53 4.79 -4.26 7.42
C PHE A 53 5.37 -5.24 6.42
N ALA A 54 6.57 -4.96 5.88
CA ALA A 54 7.25 -5.83 4.95
C ALA A 54 7.58 -7.21 5.56
N SER A 55 7.93 -7.26 6.85
CA SER A 55 8.25 -8.53 7.53
C SER A 55 7.09 -9.50 7.67
N LEU A 56 5.84 -9.03 7.53
CA LEU A 56 4.65 -9.88 7.53
C LEU A 56 4.33 -10.47 6.15
N HIS A 57 5.13 -10.17 5.12
CA HIS A 57 4.92 -10.64 3.77
C HIS A 57 5.89 -11.76 3.39
N GLY A 58 5.41 -12.69 2.57
CA GLY A 58 6.14 -13.89 2.12
C GLY A 58 6.86 -13.75 0.78
N TYR A 59 7.06 -12.53 0.28
CA TYR A 59 7.62 -12.30 -1.05
C TYR A 59 9.12 -12.60 -1.15
N SER A 60 9.59 -12.77 -2.39
CA SER A 60 11.01 -12.72 -2.76
C SER A 60 11.68 -11.40 -2.32
N SER A 61 13.03 -11.36 -2.30
CA SER A 61 13.78 -10.17 -1.85
C SER A 61 13.40 -8.87 -2.58
N ALA A 62 13.23 -8.91 -3.90
CA ALA A 62 12.75 -7.76 -4.66
C ALA A 62 11.33 -7.36 -4.25
N GLY A 63 10.45 -8.33 -4.03
CA GLY A 63 9.09 -8.08 -3.55
C GLY A 63 9.04 -7.53 -2.12
N LEU A 64 9.98 -7.89 -1.24
CA LEU A 64 10.08 -7.27 0.09
C LEU A 64 10.54 -5.81 0.00
N VAL A 65 11.46 -5.49 -0.92
CA VAL A 65 11.84 -4.09 -1.22
C VAL A 65 10.63 -3.32 -1.75
N ASP A 66 9.84 -3.94 -2.63
CA ASP A 66 8.61 -3.38 -3.17
C ASP A 66 7.60 -3.03 -2.06
N VAL A 67 7.24 -4.02 -1.24
CA VAL A 67 6.31 -3.87 -0.11
C VAL A 67 6.82 -2.86 0.91
N PHE A 68 8.13 -2.82 1.17
CA PHE A 68 8.73 -1.82 2.04
C PHE A 68 8.55 -0.40 1.47
N ALA A 69 8.86 -0.20 0.18
CA ALA A 69 8.71 1.11 -0.47
C ALA A 69 7.25 1.57 -0.51
N PHE A 70 6.34 0.65 -0.84
CA PHE A 70 4.90 0.86 -0.78
C PHE A 70 4.46 1.28 0.63
N GLY A 71 4.92 0.54 1.64
CA GLY A 71 4.57 0.78 3.03
C GLY A 71 5.11 2.11 3.55
N ALA A 72 6.32 2.48 3.16
CA ALA A 72 6.98 3.73 3.52
C ALA A 72 6.27 4.94 2.90
N LEU A 73 5.84 4.84 1.64
CA LEU A 73 5.07 5.93 1.01
C LEU A 73 3.73 6.14 1.70
N MET A 74 3.00 5.07 2.00
CA MET A 74 1.71 5.17 2.70
C MET A 74 1.86 5.79 4.09
N ALA A 75 2.90 5.40 4.84
CA ALA A 75 3.23 6.02 6.12
C ALA A 75 3.60 7.50 5.97
N TRP A 76 4.43 7.84 4.98
CA TRP A 76 4.76 9.23 4.67
C TRP A 76 3.53 10.05 4.31
N LEU A 77 2.66 9.57 3.42
CA LEU A 77 1.42 10.24 3.05
C LEU A 77 0.52 10.45 4.27
N SER A 78 0.45 9.48 5.17
CA SER A 78 -0.33 9.61 6.41
C SER A 78 0.19 10.75 7.29
N VAL A 79 1.51 10.85 7.47
CA VAL A 79 2.14 11.97 8.20
C VAL A 79 1.92 13.31 7.48
N ARG A 80 2.06 13.34 6.15
CA ARG A 80 1.95 14.57 5.36
C ARG A 80 0.53 15.12 5.31
N THR A 81 -0.46 14.25 5.13
CA THR A 81 -1.86 14.63 4.96
C THR A 81 -2.63 14.71 6.27
N GLY A 82 -2.09 14.10 7.35
CA GLY A 82 -2.73 14.08 8.67
C GLY A 82 -3.88 13.07 8.78
N GLY A 83 -4.05 12.20 7.79
CA GLY A 83 -5.13 11.21 7.74
C GLY A 83 -4.73 9.95 6.99
N LEU A 84 -5.57 8.91 7.07
CA LEU A 84 -5.30 7.60 6.47
C LEU A 84 -5.85 7.46 5.05
N GLU A 85 -6.66 8.41 4.59
CA GLU A 85 -7.46 8.32 3.38
C GLU A 85 -6.59 8.13 2.14
N ALA A 86 -5.48 8.87 2.04
CA ALA A 86 -4.55 8.76 0.91
C ALA A 86 -3.80 7.41 0.90
N ALA A 87 -3.47 6.87 2.06
CA ALA A 87 -2.84 5.56 2.20
C ALA A 87 -3.82 4.44 1.85
N ILE A 88 -5.04 4.48 2.41
CA ILE A 88 -6.10 3.52 2.13
C ILE A 88 -6.42 3.52 0.63
N ALA A 89 -6.63 4.67 0.01
CA ALA A 89 -6.94 4.74 -1.42
C ALA A 89 -5.83 4.12 -2.29
N LEU A 90 -4.55 4.35 -1.98
CA LEU A 90 -3.44 3.72 -2.68
C LEU A 90 -3.46 2.20 -2.51
N HIS A 91 -3.60 1.72 -1.27
CA HIS A 91 -3.64 0.30 -0.94
C HIS A 91 -4.79 -0.42 -1.64
N VAL A 92 -6.00 0.12 -1.52
CA VAL A 92 -7.19 -0.42 -2.19
C VAL A 92 -6.98 -0.49 -3.69
N MET A 93 -6.54 0.59 -4.32
CA MET A 93 -6.35 0.60 -5.77
C MET A 93 -5.27 -0.39 -6.21
N ASN A 94 -4.16 -0.46 -5.49
CA ASN A 94 -3.08 -1.40 -5.77
C ASN A 94 -3.59 -2.85 -5.75
N ASN A 95 -4.28 -3.24 -4.67
CA ASN A 95 -4.72 -4.61 -4.47
C ASN A 95 -5.92 -4.98 -5.37
N LEU A 96 -6.83 -4.04 -5.65
CA LEU A 96 -7.91 -4.26 -6.61
C LEU A 96 -7.37 -4.52 -8.02
N VAL A 97 -6.36 -3.76 -8.46
CA VAL A 97 -5.74 -3.96 -9.77
C VAL A 97 -4.94 -5.27 -9.77
N ALA A 98 -4.10 -5.51 -8.77
CA ALA A 98 -3.29 -6.72 -8.69
C ALA A 98 -4.14 -7.99 -8.67
N PHE A 99 -5.12 -8.09 -7.75
CA PHE A 99 -5.98 -9.26 -7.68
C PHE A 99 -6.97 -9.34 -8.84
N GLY A 100 -7.48 -8.22 -9.34
CA GLY A 100 -8.39 -8.19 -10.49
C GLY A 100 -7.73 -8.70 -11.76
N VAL A 101 -6.50 -8.26 -12.04
CA VAL A 101 -5.72 -8.75 -13.18
C VAL A 101 -5.41 -10.24 -13.02
N SER A 102 -4.95 -10.66 -11.84
CA SER A 102 -4.65 -12.08 -11.56
C SER A 102 -5.88 -12.98 -11.67
N ALA A 103 -7.05 -12.52 -11.24
CA ALA A 103 -8.31 -13.23 -11.42
C ALA A 103 -8.70 -13.33 -12.91
N ALA A 104 -8.46 -12.27 -13.70
CA ALA A 104 -8.74 -12.27 -15.13
C ALA A 104 -7.79 -13.20 -15.92
N SER A 105 -6.53 -13.31 -15.50
CA SER A 105 -5.53 -14.21 -16.10
C SER A 105 -5.62 -15.66 -15.61
N GLY A 106 -6.46 -15.95 -14.60
CA GLY A 106 -6.58 -17.28 -14.01
C GLY A 106 -5.41 -17.67 -13.10
N THR A 107 -4.67 -16.68 -12.59
CA THR A 107 -3.49 -16.84 -11.72
C THR A 107 -3.73 -16.25 -10.32
N LEU A 108 -4.98 -16.18 -9.87
CA LEU A 108 -5.32 -15.60 -8.56
C LEU A 108 -4.65 -16.35 -7.40
N ASP A 109 -4.60 -17.69 -7.48
CA ASP A 109 -3.94 -18.50 -6.45
C ASP A 109 -2.44 -18.15 -6.31
N ASP A 110 -1.77 -17.84 -7.43
CA ASP A 110 -0.37 -17.40 -7.42
C ASP A 110 -0.21 -16.01 -6.79
N ALA A 111 -1.22 -15.14 -6.89
CA ALA A 111 -1.21 -13.80 -6.30
C ALA A 111 -1.56 -13.81 -4.80
N LEU A 112 -2.35 -14.79 -4.35
CA LEU A 112 -2.69 -14.98 -2.94
C LEU A 112 -1.54 -15.66 -2.17
N ASP A 113 -0.81 -16.56 -2.83
CA ASP A 113 0.41 -17.17 -2.30
C ASP A 113 1.65 -16.34 -2.66
N GLN A 114 1.96 -15.36 -1.82
CA GLN A 114 3.02 -14.37 -2.04
C GLN A 114 4.41 -14.99 -2.30
N GLY A 115 4.67 -16.20 -1.82
CA GLY A 115 5.95 -16.90 -2.01
C GLY A 115 6.05 -17.68 -3.34
N ARG A 116 4.92 -17.85 -4.04
CA ARG A 116 4.82 -18.76 -5.19
C ARG A 116 5.46 -18.22 -6.46
N THR A 117 5.27 -16.94 -6.74
CA THR A 117 5.85 -16.28 -7.91
C THR A 117 6.82 -15.19 -7.47
N PRO A 118 8.13 -15.35 -7.71
CA PRO A 118 9.11 -14.32 -7.38
C PRO A 118 8.83 -13.02 -8.14
N VAL A 119 8.90 -11.90 -7.43
CA VAL A 119 8.78 -10.57 -8.03
C VAL A 119 10.11 -10.27 -8.74
N PRO A 120 10.11 -9.96 -10.04
CA PRO A 120 11.33 -9.61 -10.76
C PRO A 120 11.81 -8.22 -10.36
N TRP A 121 13.13 -7.98 -10.35
CA TRP A 121 13.71 -6.68 -9.98
C TRP A 121 13.26 -5.54 -10.90
N GLU A 122 12.96 -5.86 -12.15
CA GLU A 122 12.44 -4.93 -13.15
C GLU A 122 11.08 -4.36 -12.74
N ALA A 123 10.27 -5.10 -11.97
CA ALA A 123 8.97 -4.64 -11.50
C ALA A 123 9.09 -3.40 -10.59
N LEU A 124 10.21 -3.22 -9.89
CA LEU A 124 10.45 -2.06 -9.04
C LEU A 124 10.43 -0.74 -9.82
N THR A 125 10.76 -0.76 -11.11
CA THR A 125 10.64 0.44 -11.95
C THR A 125 9.18 0.89 -12.07
N GLY A 126 8.26 -0.06 -12.25
CA GLY A 126 6.82 0.17 -12.25
C GLY A 126 6.35 0.74 -10.91
N THR A 127 6.81 0.18 -9.80
CA THR A 127 6.51 0.66 -8.45
C THR A 127 6.96 2.09 -8.25
N VAL A 128 8.20 2.43 -8.61
CA VAL A 128 8.72 3.80 -8.48
C VAL A 128 7.83 4.79 -9.25
N VAL A 129 7.42 4.43 -10.47
CA VAL A 129 6.52 5.26 -11.28
C VAL A 129 5.15 5.39 -10.62
N GLN A 130 4.52 4.27 -10.22
CA GLN A 130 3.21 4.26 -9.56
C GLN A 130 3.21 5.13 -8.30
N LEU A 131 4.17 4.90 -7.41
CA LEU A 131 4.29 5.62 -6.14
C LEU A 131 4.59 7.10 -6.36
N GLY A 132 5.49 7.42 -7.29
CA GLY A 132 5.83 8.80 -7.65
C GLY A 132 4.63 9.57 -8.21
N VAL A 133 3.91 8.99 -9.16
CA VAL A 133 2.72 9.59 -9.79
C VAL A 133 1.62 9.80 -8.75
N TYR A 134 1.35 8.79 -7.93
CA TYR A 134 0.31 8.89 -6.90
C TYR A 134 0.65 9.95 -5.85
N ALA A 135 1.87 9.92 -5.33
CA ALA A 135 2.34 10.89 -4.35
C ALA A 135 2.28 12.32 -4.90
N PHE A 136 2.73 12.53 -6.13
CA PHE A 136 2.63 13.84 -6.79
C PHE A 136 1.18 14.30 -6.89
N GLY A 137 0.26 13.44 -7.34
CA GLY A 137 -1.16 13.75 -7.45
C GLY A 137 -1.79 14.13 -6.11
N VAL A 138 -1.54 13.35 -5.05
CA VAL A 138 -2.03 13.65 -3.70
C VAL A 138 -1.48 14.98 -3.20
N MET A 139 -0.18 15.24 -3.34
CA MET A 139 0.43 16.49 -2.87
C MET A 139 -0.06 17.71 -3.66
N TYR A 140 -0.27 17.57 -4.97
CA TYR A 140 -0.87 18.61 -5.81
C TYR A 140 -2.30 18.95 -5.35
N LEU A 141 -3.13 17.93 -5.11
CA LEU A 141 -4.50 18.12 -4.64
C LEU A 141 -4.57 18.67 -3.22
N ALA A 142 -3.71 18.19 -2.31
CA ALA A 142 -3.62 18.68 -0.94
C ALA A 142 -3.26 20.18 -0.90
N LYS A 143 -2.28 20.60 -1.70
CA LYS A 143 -1.91 22.01 -1.86
C LYS A 143 -3.07 22.85 -2.41
N LYS A 144 -3.76 22.36 -3.45
CA LYS A 144 -4.87 23.06 -4.09
C LYS A 144 -6.08 23.23 -3.16
N ARG A 145 -6.34 22.25 -2.29
CA ARG A 145 -7.50 22.23 -1.38
C ARG A 145 -7.21 22.82 0.00
N SER A 146 -6.03 23.41 0.22
CA SER A 146 -5.62 23.98 1.51
C SER A 146 -5.79 23.02 2.70
N ILE A 147 -5.61 21.71 2.46
CA ILE A 147 -5.55 20.75 3.55
C ILE A 147 -4.36 21.16 4.41
N ARG A 148 -4.57 21.37 5.71
CA ARG A 148 -3.49 21.70 6.65
C ARG A 148 -2.56 20.49 6.74
N THR A 149 -1.61 20.41 5.84
CA THR A 149 -0.47 19.50 5.95
C THR A 149 0.33 19.96 7.15
N ILE A 150 0.61 19.06 8.10
CA ILE A 150 1.45 19.36 9.26
C ILE A 150 2.90 19.47 8.76
N SER A 151 3.22 20.59 8.13
CA SER A 151 4.56 21.10 7.90
C SER A 151 4.44 22.57 7.47
N GLY A 152 4.40 23.44 8.46
CA GLY A 152 4.62 24.87 8.35
C GLY A 152 5.34 25.28 9.62
#